data_AF-G0M9U1-F1
#
_entry.id   AF-G0M9U1-F1
#
_cell.length_a   1.000
_cell.length_b   1.000
_cell.length_c   1.000
_cell.angle_alpha   90.00
_cell.angle_beta   90.00
_cell.angle_gamma   90.00
#
_symmetry.space_group_name_H-M   'P 1'
#
loop_
_entity.id
_entity.type
_entity.pdbx_description
1 polymer ?
#
loop_
_entity_poly.entity_id
_entity_poly.type
_entity_poly.pdbx_seq_one_letter_code
_entity_poly.pdbx_strand_id
1 'polypeptide(L)'
;MSSPEEEYKFYNDIYNGFILKHPLIAAPFLTVYFALAIGWFYNFLTYRKILETNEMFWRNVPELPIFQHAYFMTRINFTGALVTFGLLLFIEEVLMPKVGGIVMFFLFLILCMIIGLGVFLYLTALFGQVYQVLMGMTIFENCLGIKVDQEDTRKIELKQMEKDLWIKYLYRAFIFRDVVLSTGILIVDYCQADKHGQYLYYSHVFMTVFHNIFYLMVPYALIFFNLEKVFKGGIPHMMNPLFNCLKRQAVAITVFQSITFATCCILVWFNVIPSEVLIYIPHCVALVLPVIIQGSIVTQFKVLGGNETYELRNW
;
A
#
# COMPACT_ATOMS: atom_id res chain seq x y z
N MET A 1 21.44 9.25 -44.52
CA MET A 1 21.79 8.22 -43.52
C MET A 1 22.68 8.89 -42.51
N SER A 2 22.18 9.11 -41.30
CA SER A 2 22.99 9.53 -40.15
C SER A 2 24.15 8.55 -39.99
N SER A 3 25.35 9.04 -39.68
CA SER A 3 26.46 8.13 -39.42
C SER A 3 26.17 7.34 -38.13
N PRO A 4 26.64 6.09 -37.99
CA PRO A 4 26.50 5.33 -36.74
C PRO A 4 27.05 6.05 -35.51
N GLU A 5 28.01 6.97 -35.70
CA GLU A 5 28.54 7.83 -34.64
C GLU A 5 27.56 8.91 -34.20
N GLU A 6 26.77 9.47 -35.11
CA GLU A 6 25.75 10.48 -34.80
C GLU A 6 24.56 9.88 -34.05
N GLU A 7 24.12 8.67 -34.41
CA GLU A 7 23.12 7.94 -33.64
C GLU A 7 23.63 7.60 -32.24
N TYR A 8 24.86 7.06 -32.13
CA TYR A 8 25.45 6.74 -30.83
C TYR A 8 25.56 7.97 -29.93
N LYS A 9 25.95 9.12 -30.50
CA LYS A 9 26.06 10.39 -29.77
C LYS A 9 24.70 10.92 -29.32
N PHE A 10 23.66 10.84 -30.15
CA PHE A 10 22.30 11.21 -29.78
C PHE A 10 21.73 10.33 -28.65
N TYR A 11 21.93 9.01 -28.72
CA TYR A 11 21.52 8.09 -27.64
C TYR A 11 22.29 8.35 -26.34
N ASN A 12 23.60 8.63 -26.44
CA ASN A 12 24.42 8.94 -25.29
C ASN A 12 24.05 10.30 -24.66
N ASP A 13 23.67 11.30 -25.46
CA ASP A 13 23.21 12.60 -24.97
C ASP A 13 21.82 12.52 -24.30
N ILE A 14 20.93 11.64 -24.78
CA ILE A 14 19.65 11.34 -24.10
C ILE A 14 19.91 10.58 -22.79
N TYR A 15 20.74 9.55 -22.82
CA TYR A 15 21.11 8.75 -21.65
C TYR A 15 21.77 9.61 -20.56
N ASN A 16 22.76 10.42 -20.93
CA ASN A 16 23.44 11.34 -20.02
C ASN A 16 22.54 12.53 -19.61
N GLY A 17 21.59 12.94 -20.45
CA GLY A 17 20.61 13.98 -20.12
C GLY A 17 19.60 13.54 -19.06
N PHE A 18 19.18 12.27 -19.08
CA PHE A 18 18.13 11.72 -18.21
C PHE A 18 18.69 11.14 -16.91
N ILE A 19 19.81 10.41 -16.96
CA ILE A 19 20.37 9.68 -15.80
C ILE A 19 21.33 10.56 -14.98
N LEU A 20 22.21 11.32 -15.64
CA LEU A 20 23.26 12.10 -14.97
C LEU A 20 22.77 13.39 -14.32
N LYS A 21 21.59 13.91 -14.69
CA LYS A 21 20.99 15.11 -14.08
C LYS A 21 20.11 14.84 -12.87
N HIS A 22 19.73 13.59 -12.60
CA HIS A 22 18.82 13.26 -11.47
C HIS A 22 19.28 12.14 -10.51
N PRO A 23 20.59 11.88 -10.27
CA PRO A 23 21.02 10.86 -9.32
C PRO A 23 20.54 11.18 -7.88
N LEU A 24 20.41 12.47 -7.56
CA LEU A 24 19.85 12.95 -6.29
C LEU A 24 18.37 12.60 -6.09
N ILE A 25 17.60 12.44 -7.18
CA ILE A 25 16.18 12.08 -7.11
C ILE A 25 16.03 10.55 -7.13
N ALA A 26 16.82 9.84 -7.95
CA ALA A 26 16.73 8.38 -8.06
C ALA A 26 17.23 7.64 -6.80
N ALA A 27 18.28 8.14 -6.14
CA ALA A 27 18.88 7.48 -4.98
C ALA A 27 17.91 7.27 -3.78
N PRO A 28 17.08 8.25 -3.39
CA PRO A 28 16.03 8.04 -2.39
C PRO A 28 15.03 6.94 -2.77
N PHE A 29 14.55 6.92 -4.02
CA PHE A 29 13.59 5.89 -4.48
C PHE A 29 14.21 4.49 -4.46
N LEU A 30 15.46 4.37 -4.92
CA LEU A 30 16.23 3.12 -4.84
C LEU A 30 16.41 2.67 -3.39
N THR A 31 16.76 3.59 -2.49
CA THR A 31 16.95 3.29 -1.06
C THR A 31 15.66 2.78 -0.43
N VAL A 32 14.54 3.44 -0.68
CA VAL A 32 13.21 3.01 -0.21
C VAL A 32 12.86 1.64 -0.79
N TYR A 33 13.07 1.43 -2.09
CA TYR A 33 12.82 0.15 -2.75
C TYR A 33 13.62 -0.99 -2.10
N PHE A 34 14.94 -0.83 -1.92
CA PHE A 34 15.78 -1.84 -1.29
C PHE A 34 15.37 -2.09 0.16
N ALA A 35 15.04 -1.05 0.92
CA ALA A 35 14.54 -1.20 2.28
C ALA A 35 13.24 -2.03 2.33
N LEU A 36 12.30 -1.77 1.41
CA LEU A 36 11.06 -2.53 1.28
C LEU A 36 11.31 -3.98 0.85
N ALA A 37 12.19 -4.20 -0.12
CA ALA A 37 12.54 -5.53 -0.60
C ALA A 37 13.20 -6.38 0.51
N ILE A 38 14.13 -5.80 1.26
CA ILE A 38 14.79 -6.45 2.40
C ILE A 38 13.77 -6.74 3.50
N GLY A 39 12.96 -5.75 3.87
CA GLY A 39 11.91 -5.90 4.90
C GLY A 39 10.88 -6.97 4.53
N TRP A 40 10.50 -7.03 3.25
CA TRP A 40 9.63 -8.07 2.73
C TRP A 40 10.29 -9.44 2.77
N PHE A 41 11.50 -9.58 2.23
CA PHE A 41 12.20 -10.86 2.15
C PHE A 41 12.45 -11.45 3.55
N TYR A 42 12.89 -10.61 4.50
CA TYR A 42 13.14 -11.00 5.88
C TYR A 42 11.87 -11.57 6.56
N ASN A 43 10.71 -10.95 6.32
CA ASN A 43 9.48 -11.33 6.99
C ASN A 43 8.66 -12.39 6.25
N PHE A 44 8.71 -12.45 4.92
CA PHE A 44 7.78 -13.22 4.09
C PHE A 44 7.71 -14.71 4.45
N LEU A 45 8.85 -15.38 4.61
CA LEU A 45 8.88 -16.80 4.95
C LEU A 45 8.30 -17.08 6.33
N THR A 46 8.62 -16.24 7.32
CA THR A 46 8.08 -16.39 8.67
C THR A 46 6.58 -16.10 8.68
N TYR A 47 6.17 -15.05 7.99
CA TYR A 47 4.77 -14.64 7.86
C TYR A 47 3.93 -15.77 7.26
N ARG A 48 4.40 -16.38 6.17
CA ARG A 48 3.75 -17.55 5.55
C ARG A 48 3.60 -18.70 6.54
N LYS A 49 4.68 -19.05 7.25
CA LYS A 49 4.65 -20.15 8.22
C LYS A 49 3.65 -19.90 9.36
N ILE A 50 3.57 -18.67 9.86
CA ILE A 50 2.62 -18.29 10.92
C ILE A 50 1.17 -18.46 10.44
N LEU A 51 0.87 -17.99 9.22
CA LEU A 51 -0.46 -18.15 8.60
C LEU A 51 -0.84 -19.63 8.46
N GLU A 52 0.04 -20.45 7.87
CA GLU A 52 -0.21 -21.88 7.67
C GLU A 52 -0.38 -22.63 9.01
N THR A 53 0.39 -22.28 10.03
CA THR A 53 0.34 -22.94 11.34
C THR A 53 -0.94 -22.61 12.11
N ASN A 54 -1.44 -21.37 11.99
CA ASN A 54 -2.59 -20.89 12.76
C ASN A 54 -3.91 -20.92 11.98
N GLU A 55 -3.91 -21.36 10.72
CA GLU A 55 -5.07 -21.30 9.83
C GLU A 55 -6.31 -21.94 10.46
N MET A 56 -6.18 -23.12 11.04
CA MET A 56 -7.29 -23.87 11.65
C MET A 56 -7.93 -23.11 12.82
N PHE A 57 -7.10 -22.44 13.64
CA PHE A 57 -7.60 -21.64 14.76
C PHE A 57 -8.23 -20.33 14.25
N TRP A 58 -7.63 -19.70 13.23
CA TRP A 58 -8.13 -18.44 12.69
C TRP A 58 -9.44 -18.58 11.90
N ARG A 59 -9.86 -19.79 11.53
CA ARG A 59 -11.21 -20.03 10.97
C ARG A 59 -12.34 -19.62 11.91
N ASN A 60 -12.09 -19.58 13.22
CA ASN A 60 -13.09 -19.23 14.22
C ASN A 60 -13.09 -17.73 14.58
N VAL A 61 -12.43 -16.86 13.81
CA VAL A 61 -12.43 -15.41 14.06
C VAL A 61 -12.94 -14.61 12.85
N PRO A 62 -13.74 -13.56 13.07
CA PRO A 62 -14.37 -12.81 11.98
C PRO A 62 -13.36 -12.00 11.13
N GLU A 63 -12.15 -11.77 11.61
CA GLU A 63 -11.10 -11.00 10.90
C GLU A 63 -10.37 -11.80 9.81
N LEU A 64 -10.50 -13.14 9.78
CA LEU A 64 -9.72 -14.00 8.87
C LEU A 64 -9.71 -13.54 7.40
N PRO A 65 -10.85 -13.16 6.78
CA PRO A 65 -10.87 -12.69 5.39
C PRO A 65 -9.90 -11.54 5.11
N ILE A 66 -9.75 -10.61 6.06
CA ILE A 66 -8.84 -9.46 5.93
C ILE A 66 -7.38 -9.93 5.83
N PHE A 67 -7.01 -10.94 6.62
CA PHE A 67 -5.66 -11.50 6.64
C PHE A 67 -5.37 -12.40 5.43
N GLN A 68 -6.34 -13.21 5.00
CA GLN A 68 -6.22 -14.03 3.79
C GLN A 68 -6.05 -13.14 2.55
N HIS A 69 -6.84 -12.07 2.47
CA HIS A 69 -6.70 -11.05 1.43
C HIS A 69 -5.31 -10.41 1.45
N ALA A 70 -4.84 -9.95 2.60
CA ALA A 70 -3.53 -9.33 2.74
C ALA A 70 -2.40 -10.28 2.33
N TYR A 71 -2.50 -11.56 2.71
CA TYR A 71 -1.55 -12.59 2.30
C TYR A 71 -1.52 -12.77 0.79
N PHE A 72 -2.69 -12.88 0.14
CA PHE A 72 -2.79 -13.01 -1.31
C PHE A 72 -2.15 -11.81 -2.04
N MET A 73 -2.50 -10.58 -1.63
CA MET A 73 -1.94 -9.37 -2.24
C MET A 73 -0.44 -9.25 -2.05
N THR A 74 0.05 -9.59 -0.87
CA THR A 74 1.48 -9.53 -0.55
C THR A 74 2.26 -10.59 -1.32
N ARG A 75 1.69 -11.80 -1.49
CA ARG A 75 2.35 -12.92 -2.18
C ARG A 75 2.44 -12.67 -3.68
N ILE A 76 1.40 -12.16 -4.31
CA ILE A 76 1.31 -12.06 -5.76
C ILE A 76 1.64 -10.67 -6.25
N ASN A 77 0.85 -9.67 -5.86
CA ASN A 77 0.92 -8.34 -6.47
C ASN A 77 2.12 -7.54 -5.98
N PHE A 78 2.40 -7.57 -4.68
CA PHE A 78 3.56 -6.86 -4.12
C PHE A 78 4.88 -7.53 -4.55
N THR A 79 4.97 -8.87 -4.51
CA THR A 79 6.12 -9.60 -5.06
C THR A 79 6.30 -9.32 -6.54
N GLY A 80 5.21 -9.28 -7.32
CA GLY A 80 5.24 -8.93 -8.74
C GLY A 80 5.82 -7.54 -8.96
N ALA A 81 5.35 -6.53 -8.22
CA ALA A 81 5.90 -5.18 -8.26
C ALA A 81 7.40 -5.17 -7.96
N LEU A 82 7.83 -5.85 -6.89
CA LEU A 82 9.25 -5.90 -6.50
C LEU A 82 10.11 -6.56 -7.58
N VAL A 83 9.70 -7.73 -8.08
CA VAL A 83 10.46 -8.47 -9.10
C VAL A 83 10.53 -7.68 -10.41
N THR A 84 9.41 -7.13 -10.89
CA THR A 84 9.40 -6.33 -12.12
C THR A 84 10.26 -5.08 -11.99
N PHE A 85 10.21 -4.39 -10.84
CA PHE A 85 11.08 -3.24 -10.59
C PHE A 85 12.56 -3.63 -10.56
N GLY A 86 12.92 -4.72 -9.87
CA GLY A 86 14.29 -5.24 -9.85
C GLY A 86 14.81 -5.63 -11.23
N LEU A 87 13.97 -6.22 -12.08
CA LEU A 87 14.32 -6.54 -13.47
C LEU A 87 14.54 -5.28 -14.31
N LEU A 88 13.70 -4.26 -14.15
CA LEU A 88 13.87 -2.97 -14.83
C LEU A 88 15.22 -2.34 -14.47
N LEU A 89 15.55 -2.29 -13.17
CA LEU A 89 16.85 -1.78 -12.71
C LEU A 89 18.02 -2.59 -13.29
N PHE A 90 17.91 -3.91 -13.34
CA PHE A 90 18.95 -4.75 -13.93
C PHE A 90 19.13 -4.47 -15.43
N ILE A 91 18.03 -4.30 -16.17
CA ILE A 91 18.09 -3.98 -17.59
C ILE A 91 18.73 -2.61 -17.82
N GLU A 92 18.31 -1.60 -17.05
CA GLU A 92 18.81 -0.24 -17.15
C GLU A 92 20.31 -0.14 -16.81
N GLU A 93 20.74 -0.71 -15.68
CA GLU A 93 22.11 -0.54 -15.18
C GLU A 93 23.11 -1.52 -15.78
N VAL A 94 22.69 -2.75 -16.11
CA VAL A 94 23.62 -3.84 -16.50
C VAL A 94 23.58 -4.11 -18.00
N LEU A 95 22.39 -4.09 -18.60
CA LEU A 95 22.20 -4.52 -20.00
C LEU A 95 22.29 -3.34 -20.98
N MET A 96 21.54 -2.25 -20.76
CA MET A 96 21.50 -1.09 -21.67
C MET A 96 22.89 -0.53 -22.05
N PRO A 97 23.86 -0.38 -21.12
CA PRO A 97 25.19 0.14 -21.47
C PRO A 97 26.02 -0.78 -22.38
N LYS A 98 25.64 -2.05 -22.51
CA LYS A 98 26.41 -3.09 -23.22
C LYS A 98 25.79 -3.47 -24.57
N VAL A 99 24.58 -2.99 -24.86
CA VAL A 99 23.81 -3.42 -26.02
C VAL A 99 23.83 -2.29 -27.05
N GLY A 100 24.57 -2.50 -28.15
CA GLY A 100 24.56 -1.63 -29.35
C GLY A 100 23.22 -1.69 -30.10
N GLY A 101 23.21 -1.82 -31.44
CA GLY A 101 22.06 -1.67 -32.36
C GLY A 101 20.77 -2.50 -32.14
N ILE A 102 20.59 -3.18 -31.00
CA ILE A 102 19.36 -3.85 -30.55
C ILE A 102 18.57 -2.95 -29.56
N VAL A 103 18.98 -1.69 -29.36
CA VAL A 103 18.35 -0.71 -28.45
C VAL A 103 16.83 -0.69 -28.56
N MET A 104 16.27 -0.71 -29.79
CA MET A 104 14.82 -0.66 -30.00
C MET A 104 14.06 -1.85 -29.40
N PHE A 105 14.65 -3.06 -29.41
CA PHE A 105 14.04 -4.24 -28.78
C PHE A 105 14.06 -4.14 -27.26
N PHE A 106 15.16 -3.65 -26.68
CA PHE A 106 15.24 -3.42 -25.23
C PHE A 106 14.32 -2.30 -24.76
N LEU A 107 14.18 -1.22 -25.54
CA LEU A 107 13.21 -0.16 -25.27
C LEU A 107 11.77 -0.67 -25.28
N PHE A 108 11.41 -1.52 -26.25
CA PHE A 108 10.09 -2.17 -26.28
C PHE A 108 9.87 -3.07 -25.06
N LEU A 109 10.87 -3.85 -24.66
CA LEU A 109 10.79 -4.72 -23.49
C LEU A 109 10.67 -3.91 -22.18
N ILE A 110 11.42 -2.82 -22.06
CA ILE A 110 11.32 -1.86 -20.95
C ILE A 110 9.90 -1.28 -20.90
N LEU A 111 9.33 -0.85 -22.03
CA LEU A 111 7.96 -0.32 -22.08
C LEU A 111 6.93 -1.34 -21.58
N CYS A 112 7.02 -2.60 -22.03
CA CYS A 112 6.15 -3.67 -21.55
C CYS A 112 6.29 -3.91 -20.04
N MET A 113 7.52 -3.87 -19.51
CA MET A 113 7.78 -4.01 -18.08
C MET A 113 7.28 -2.81 -17.27
N ILE A 114 7.40 -1.59 -17.78
CA ILE A 114 6.84 -0.39 -17.14
C ILE A 114 5.32 -0.48 -17.04
N ILE A 115 4.64 -0.95 -18.10
CA ILE A 115 3.20 -1.18 -18.07
C ILE A 115 2.84 -2.22 -17.01
N GLY A 116 3.55 -3.37 -17.00
CA GLY A 116 3.33 -4.41 -16.00
C GLY A 116 3.56 -3.93 -14.57
N LEU A 117 4.65 -3.18 -14.33
CA LEU A 117 4.94 -2.55 -13.06
C LEU A 117 3.81 -1.59 -12.65
N GLY A 118 3.34 -0.74 -13.57
CA GLY A 118 2.23 0.18 -13.33
C GLY A 118 0.97 -0.55 -12.85
N VAL A 119 0.64 -1.69 -13.45
CA VAL A 119 -0.49 -2.53 -13.01
C VAL A 119 -0.27 -3.05 -11.58
N PHE A 120 0.91 -3.60 -11.27
CA PHE A 120 1.18 -4.12 -9.93
C PHE A 120 1.20 -3.02 -8.85
N LEU A 121 1.77 -1.86 -9.16
CA LEU A 121 1.76 -0.70 -8.27
C LEU A 121 0.34 -0.19 -8.03
N TYR A 122 -0.47 -0.10 -9.09
CA TYR A 122 -1.88 0.28 -8.99
C TYR A 122 -2.66 -0.71 -8.11
N LEU A 123 -2.53 -2.01 -8.34
CA LEU A 123 -3.21 -3.03 -7.52
C LEU A 123 -2.74 -3.00 -6.05
N THR A 124 -1.47 -2.68 -5.80
CA THR A 124 -0.93 -2.50 -4.45
C THR A 124 -1.49 -1.25 -3.78
N ALA A 125 -1.58 -0.14 -4.50
CA ALA A 125 -2.19 1.10 -4.02
C ALA A 125 -3.68 0.88 -3.67
N LEU A 126 -4.41 0.20 -4.55
CA LEU A 126 -5.81 -0.17 -4.39
C LEU A 126 -6.01 -1.07 -3.16
N PHE A 127 -5.17 -2.08 -3.00
CA PHE A 127 -5.14 -2.89 -1.78
C PHE A 127 -4.96 -2.03 -0.53
N GLY A 128 -4.05 -1.06 -0.56
CA GLY A 128 -3.82 -0.16 0.57
C GLY A 128 -5.08 0.55 1.03
N GLN A 129 -5.89 1.03 0.08
CA GLN A 129 -7.16 1.69 0.39
C GLN A 129 -8.20 0.70 0.94
N VAL A 130 -8.40 -0.44 0.27
CA VAL A 130 -9.37 -1.45 0.69
C VAL A 130 -9.06 -1.95 2.10
N TYR A 131 -7.79 -2.23 2.36
CA TYR A 131 -7.32 -2.72 3.64
C TYR A 131 -7.52 -1.71 4.78
N GLN A 132 -7.19 -0.44 4.55
CA GLN A 132 -7.37 0.61 5.56
C GLN A 132 -8.84 0.87 5.86
N VAL A 133 -9.71 0.83 4.85
CA VAL A 133 -11.16 0.94 5.06
C VAL A 133 -11.71 -0.23 5.88
N LEU A 134 -11.37 -1.47 5.52
CA LEU A 134 -11.79 -2.67 6.28
C LEU A 134 -11.28 -2.66 7.72
N MET A 135 -10.04 -2.22 7.92
CA MET A 135 -9.45 -2.07 9.24
C MET A 135 -10.18 -0.99 10.06
N GLY A 136 -10.42 0.18 9.46
CA GLY A 136 -11.17 1.27 10.10
C GLY A 136 -12.58 0.84 10.49
N MET A 137 -13.33 0.19 9.59
CA MET A 137 -14.66 -0.35 9.87
C MET A 137 -14.61 -1.39 10.99
N THR A 138 -13.66 -2.33 10.95
CA THR A 138 -13.53 -3.38 11.99
C THR A 138 -13.22 -2.79 13.37
N ILE A 139 -12.35 -1.78 13.44
CA ILE A 139 -12.05 -1.08 14.70
C ILE A 139 -13.30 -0.34 15.20
N PHE A 140 -14.02 0.33 14.31
CA PHE A 140 -15.23 1.08 14.65
C PHE A 140 -16.41 0.18 15.07
N GLU A 141 -16.63 -0.96 14.42
CA GLU A 141 -17.65 -1.95 14.82
C GLU A 141 -17.41 -2.46 16.24
N ASN A 142 -16.14 -2.74 16.59
CA ASN A 142 -15.76 -3.16 17.93
C ASN A 142 -15.97 -2.05 18.98
N CYS A 143 -15.75 -0.78 18.60
CA CYS A 143 -16.06 0.39 19.44
C CYS A 143 -17.55 0.45 19.79
N LEU A 144 -18.40 0.34 18.77
CA LEU A 144 -19.86 0.38 18.93
C LEU A 144 -20.45 -0.80 19.73
N GLY A 145 -19.64 -1.80 20.08
CA GLY A 145 -20.09 -2.95 20.84
C GLY A 145 -21.04 -3.85 20.04
N ILE A 146 -20.93 -3.85 18.71
CA ILE A 146 -21.61 -4.82 17.84
C ILE A 146 -20.91 -6.16 18.03
N LYS A 147 -21.25 -6.85 19.13
CA LYS A 147 -20.60 -8.08 19.54
C LYS A 147 -21.10 -9.25 18.69
N VAL A 148 -20.14 -10.05 18.23
CA VAL A 148 -20.39 -11.40 17.73
C VAL A 148 -19.99 -12.32 18.86
N ASP A 149 -20.98 -12.96 19.51
CA ASP A 149 -20.67 -14.00 20.49
C ASP A 149 -19.91 -15.13 19.78
N GLN A 150 -18.68 -15.40 20.23
CA GLN A 150 -17.76 -16.34 19.57
C GLN A 150 -18.24 -17.80 19.63
N GLU A 151 -19.23 -18.11 20.47
CA GLU A 151 -19.83 -19.45 20.55
C GLU A 151 -20.76 -19.77 19.36
N ASP A 152 -21.20 -18.76 18.60
CA ASP A 152 -22.09 -18.97 17.46
C ASP A 152 -21.29 -19.00 16.15
N THR A 153 -20.77 -20.18 15.80
CA THR A 153 -20.02 -20.44 14.55
C THR A 153 -20.72 -19.87 13.32
N ARG A 154 -22.05 -19.92 13.28
CA ARG A 154 -22.84 -19.39 12.17
C ARG A 154 -22.73 -17.86 12.07
N LYS A 155 -22.72 -17.13 13.18
CA LYS A 155 -22.52 -15.67 13.17
C LYS A 155 -21.10 -15.30 12.74
N ILE A 156 -20.10 -16.07 13.14
CA ILE A 156 -18.71 -15.88 12.69
C ILE A 156 -18.62 -16.06 11.17
N GLU A 157 -19.17 -17.16 10.63
CA GLU A 157 -19.19 -17.42 9.18
C GLU A 157 -19.92 -16.31 8.41
N LEU A 158 -21.08 -15.85 8.90
CA LEU A 158 -21.81 -14.74 8.29
C LEU A 158 -20.98 -13.46 8.25
N LYS A 159 -20.27 -13.14 9.33
CA LYS A 159 -19.37 -11.98 9.40
C LYS A 159 -18.17 -12.13 8.49
N GLN A 160 -17.62 -13.33 8.33
CA GLN A 160 -16.55 -13.57 7.37
C GLN A 160 -17.05 -13.38 5.93
N MET A 161 -18.23 -13.91 5.60
CA MET A 161 -18.86 -13.70 4.29
C MET A 161 -19.14 -12.21 4.03
N GLU A 162 -19.60 -11.47 5.05
CA GLU A 162 -19.82 -10.03 4.96
C GLU A 162 -18.52 -9.30 4.60
N LYS A 163 -17.41 -9.62 5.28
CA LYS A 163 -16.10 -9.00 4.98
C LYS A 163 -15.58 -9.35 3.59
N ASP A 164 -15.75 -10.59 3.14
CA ASP A 164 -15.42 -11.00 1.77
C ASP A 164 -16.24 -10.24 0.71
N LEU A 165 -17.51 -9.97 1.01
CA LEU A 165 -18.39 -9.19 0.16
C LEU A 165 -17.93 -7.72 0.11
N TRP A 166 -17.62 -7.13 1.27
CA TRP A 166 -17.09 -5.77 1.38
C TRP A 166 -15.79 -5.59 0.62
N ILE A 167 -14.86 -6.54 0.69
CA ILE A 167 -13.64 -6.55 -0.12
C ILE A 167 -14.02 -6.38 -1.60
N LYS A 168 -14.90 -7.23 -2.14
CA LYS A 168 -15.30 -7.20 -3.55
C LYS A 168 -15.97 -5.88 -3.94
N TYR A 169 -16.83 -5.34 -3.07
CA TYR A 169 -17.49 -4.06 -3.32
C TYR A 169 -16.52 -2.89 -3.30
N LEU A 170 -15.59 -2.84 -2.35
CA LEU A 170 -14.59 -1.78 -2.26
C LEU A 170 -13.69 -1.77 -3.50
N TYR A 171 -13.23 -2.95 -3.96
CA TYR A 171 -12.47 -3.04 -5.22
C TYR A 171 -13.25 -2.49 -6.41
N ARG A 172 -14.52 -2.89 -6.58
CA ARG A 172 -15.36 -2.39 -7.68
C ARG A 172 -15.57 -0.87 -7.59
N ALA A 173 -15.86 -0.36 -6.39
CA ALA A 173 -16.09 1.06 -6.16
C ALA A 173 -14.83 1.89 -6.46
N PHE A 174 -13.66 1.45 -6.01
CA PHE A 174 -12.41 2.16 -6.24
C PHE A 174 -11.92 2.06 -7.69
N ILE A 175 -12.10 0.92 -8.36
CA ILE A 175 -11.84 0.83 -9.81
C ILE A 175 -12.77 1.75 -10.59
N PHE A 176 -14.06 1.80 -10.25
CA PHE A 176 -15.00 2.73 -10.87
C PHE A 176 -14.58 4.19 -10.62
N ARG A 177 -14.17 4.52 -9.39
CA ARG A 177 -13.63 5.85 -9.05
C ARG A 177 -12.42 6.19 -9.91
N ASP A 178 -11.42 5.32 -9.95
CA ASP A 178 -10.13 5.62 -10.58
C ASP A 178 -10.19 5.62 -12.11
N VAL A 179 -11.03 4.78 -12.70
CA VAL A 179 -11.14 4.65 -14.16
C VAL A 179 -12.24 5.56 -14.71
N VAL A 180 -13.44 5.52 -14.14
CA VAL A 180 -14.59 6.25 -14.70
C VAL A 180 -14.65 7.67 -14.20
N LEU A 181 -14.61 7.88 -12.87
CA LEU A 181 -14.74 9.23 -12.31
C LEU A 181 -13.50 10.08 -12.63
N SER A 182 -12.29 9.57 -12.43
CA SER A 182 -11.06 10.33 -12.77
C SER A 182 -11.00 10.70 -14.25
N THR A 183 -11.36 9.80 -15.17
CA THR A 183 -11.41 10.11 -16.60
C THR A 183 -12.45 11.19 -16.91
N GLY A 184 -13.64 11.11 -16.30
CA GLY A 184 -14.65 12.16 -16.44
C GLY A 184 -14.15 13.52 -15.97
N ILE A 185 -13.43 13.56 -14.84
CA ILE A 185 -12.87 14.79 -14.28
C ILE A 185 -11.74 15.35 -15.15
N LEU A 186 -10.89 14.48 -15.71
CA LEU A 186 -9.86 14.88 -16.68
C LEU A 186 -10.46 15.52 -17.93
N ILE A 187 -11.58 14.99 -18.43
CA ILE A 187 -12.31 15.60 -19.56
C ILE A 187 -12.84 16.98 -19.16
N VAL A 188 -13.39 17.13 -17.96
CA VAL A 188 -13.86 18.44 -17.46
C VAL A 188 -12.71 19.43 -17.34
N ASP A 189 -11.56 19.01 -16.81
CA ASP A 189 -10.36 19.84 -16.76
C ASP A 189 -9.90 20.27 -18.15
N TYR A 190 -9.90 19.35 -19.13
CA TYR A 190 -9.56 19.66 -20.52
C TYR A 190 -10.51 20.69 -21.13
N CYS A 191 -11.83 20.53 -20.93
CA CYS A 191 -12.84 21.47 -21.42
C CYS A 191 -12.83 22.84 -20.73
N GLN A 192 -12.24 22.94 -19.53
CA GLN A 192 -12.17 24.17 -18.73
C GLN A 192 -10.76 24.77 -18.61
N ALA A 193 -9.78 24.23 -19.34
CA ALA A 193 -8.38 24.62 -19.23
C ALA A 193 -8.16 26.14 -19.40
N ASP A 194 -8.91 26.78 -20.29
CA ASP A 194 -8.79 28.22 -20.58
C ASP A 194 -9.37 29.13 -19.47
N LYS A 195 -10.18 28.60 -18.54
CA LYS A 195 -10.93 29.41 -17.56
C LYS A 195 -10.21 29.60 -16.23
N HIS A 196 -9.40 28.64 -15.81
CA HIS A 196 -8.83 28.62 -14.45
C HIS A 196 -7.34 28.93 -14.39
N GLY A 197 -6.65 29.11 -15.53
CA GLY A 197 -5.22 29.43 -15.58
C GLY A 197 -4.30 28.34 -15.00
N GLN A 198 -4.86 27.22 -14.53
CA GLN A 198 -4.17 26.05 -14.01
C GLN A 198 -4.70 24.81 -14.73
N TYR A 199 -3.79 24.09 -15.39
CA TYR A 199 -4.08 22.76 -15.91
C TYR A 199 -4.39 21.81 -14.74
N LEU A 200 -5.44 20.98 -14.87
CA LEU A 200 -5.78 19.88 -13.94
C LEU A 200 -6.31 20.28 -12.55
N TYR A 201 -6.93 21.46 -12.41
CA TYR A 201 -7.46 21.94 -11.13
C TYR A 201 -8.43 20.95 -10.46
N TYR A 202 -9.46 20.48 -11.19
CA TYR A 202 -10.46 19.59 -10.60
C TYR A 202 -9.89 18.20 -10.29
N SER A 203 -8.96 17.72 -11.12
CA SER A 203 -8.23 16.47 -10.87
C SER A 203 -7.44 16.55 -9.57
N HIS A 204 -6.74 17.67 -9.31
CA HIS A 204 -6.01 17.87 -8.06
C HIS A 204 -6.94 17.88 -6.84
N VAL A 205 -8.06 18.60 -6.91
CA VAL A 205 -9.06 18.61 -5.83
C VAL A 205 -9.64 17.22 -5.60
N PHE A 206 -10.00 16.51 -6.67
CA PHE A 206 -10.55 15.16 -6.58
C PHE A 206 -9.57 14.18 -5.95
N MET A 207 -8.31 14.18 -6.40
CA MET A 207 -7.26 13.35 -5.82
C MET A 207 -7.07 13.67 -4.35
N THR A 208 -6.98 14.95 -4.00
CA THR A 208 -6.77 15.40 -2.62
C THR A 208 -7.92 15.01 -1.70
N VAL A 209 -9.17 15.15 -2.13
CA VAL A 209 -10.32 14.85 -1.28
C VAL A 209 -10.54 13.34 -1.18
N PHE A 210 -10.72 12.66 -2.32
CA PHE A 210 -11.16 11.28 -2.30
C PHE A 210 -10.08 10.31 -1.86
N HIS A 211 -8.82 10.54 -2.23
CA HIS A 211 -7.76 9.61 -1.82
C HIS A 211 -7.45 9.78 -0.34
N ASN A 212 -7.26 11.01 0.15
CA ASN A 212 -6.87 11.26 1.54
C ASN A 212 -7.91 10.77 2.56
N ILE A 213 -9.21 10.86 2.27
CA ILE A 213 -10.27 10.42 3.20
C ILE A 213 -10.10 8.96 3.60
N PHE A 214 -9.78 8.07 2.65
CA PHE A 214 -9.62 6.64 2.95
C PHE A 214 -8.39 6.37 3.81
N TYR A 215 -7.30 7.11 3.56
CA TYR A 215 -6.07 6.95 4.35
C TYR A 215 -6.18 7.51 5.77
N LEU A 216 -7.05 8.51 5.98
CA LEU A 216 -7.34 9.07 7.30
C LEU A 216 -8.30 8.21 8.13
N MET A 217 -9.00 7.26 7.51
CA MET A 217 -10.01 6.43 8.19
C MET A 217 -9.41 5.63 9.37
N VAL A 218 -8.19 5.10 9.21
CA VAL A 218 -7.50 4.34 10.27
C VAL A 218 -7.09 5.22 11.45
N PRO A 219 -6.38 6.36 11.25
CA PRO A 219 -6.12 7.32 12.32
C PRO A 219 -7.38 7.76 13.06
N TYR A 220 -8.46 8.09 12.34
CA TYR A 220 -9.73 8.49 12.96
C TYR A 220 -10.35 7.37 13.78
N ALA A 221 -10.38 6.14 13.26
CA ALA A 221 -10.89 4.98 13.99
C ALA A 221 -10.09 4.72 15.29
N LEU A 222 -8.77 4.91 15.28
CA LEU A 222 -7.94 4.79 16.48
C LEU A 222 -8.18 5.90 17.49
N ILE A 223 -8.32 7.15 17.04
CA ILE A 223 -8.65 8.28 17.91
C ILE A 223 -9.98 7.99 18.59
N PHE A 224 -10.99 7.59 17.83
CA PHE A 224 -12.31 7.24 18.35
C PHE A 224 -12.23 6.09 19.37
N PHE A 225 -11.53 5.00 19.05
CA PHE A 225 -11.31 3.87 19.95
C PHE A 225 -10.67 4.29 21.29
N ASN A 226 -9.63 5.13 21.23
CA ASN A 226 -8.94 5.60 22.42
C ASN A 226 -9.81 6.56 23.26
N LEU A 227 -10.55 7.46 22.61
CA LEU A 227 -11.49 8.35 23.28
C LEU A 227 -12.58 7.54 24.00
N GLU A 228 -13.19 6.59 23.31
CA GLU A 228 -14.22 5.74 23.91
C GLU A 228 -13.69 4.95 25.11
N LYS A 229 -12.46 4.42 25.03
CA LYS A 229 -11.80 3.76 26.15
C LYS A 229 -11.67 4.68 27.38
N VAL A 230 -11.33 5.95 27.15
CA VAL A 230 -11.23 6.96 28.22
C VAL A 230 -12.62 7.27 28.80
N PHE A 231 -13.63 7.45 27.95
CA PHE A 231 -14.98 7.81 28.38
C PHE A 231 -15.76 6.68 29.06
N LYS A 232 -15.59 5.43 28.63
CA LYS A 232 -16.30 4.27 29.18
C LYS A 232 -15.54 3.56 30.32
N GLY A 233 -14.34 4.03 30.68
CA GLY A 233 -13.59 3.55 31.84
C GLY A 233 -13.17 2.07 31.81
N GLY A 234 -13.31 1.39 30.67
CA GLY A 234 -13.09 -0.03 30.53
C GLY A 234 -12.17 -0.36 29.36
N ILE A 235 -11.19 -1.25 29.59
CA ILE A 235 -10.52 -1.99 28.52
C ILE A 235 -11.56 -2.96 27.97
N PRO A 236 -11.80 -3.05 26.64
CA PRO A 236 -12.68 -4.08 26.12
C PRO A 236 -12.19 -5.45 26.58
N HIS A 237 -13.13 -6.32 26.94
CA HIS A 237 -12.90 -7.73 27.18
C HIS A 237 -11.87 -8.29 26.20
N MET A 238 -11.02 -9.18 26.72
CA MET A 238 -10.11 -10.09 26.01
C MET A 238 -10.36 -10.08 24.48
N MET A 239 -9.55 -9.31 23.76
CA MET A 239 -9.68 -9.13 22.31
C MET A 239 -9.11 -10.35 21.60
N ASN A 240 -9.78 -10.81 20.54
CA ASN A 240 -9.27 -11.92 19.75
C ASN A 240 -7.87 -11.57 19.15
N PRO A 241 -7.01 -12.58 18.89
CA PRO A 241 -5.62 -12.32 18.54
C PRO A 241 -5.44 -11.62 17.18
N LEU A 242 -6.34 -11.83 16.22
CA LEU A 242 -6.30 -11.15 14.93
C LEU A 242 -6.71 -9.68 15.05
N PHE A 243 -7.68 -9.36 15.88
CA PHE A 243 -8.07 -7.98 16.17
C PHE A 243 -6.94 -7.22 16.86
N ASN A 244 -6.26 -7.85 17.82
CA ASN A 244 -5.05 -7.27 18.43
C ASN A 244 -3.97 -6.97 17.40
N CYS A 245 -3.83 -7.85 16.40
CA CYS A 245 -2.91 -7.63 15.30
C CYS A 245 -3.32 -6.46 14.40
N LEU A 246 -4.60 -6.38 14.01
CA LEU A 246 -5.16 -5.25 13.27
C LEU A 246 -4.94 -3.93 14.00
N LYS A 247 -5.13 -3.91 15.33
CA LYS A 247 -4.90 -2.72 16.14
C LYS A 247 -3.43 -2.30 16.14
N ARG A 248 -2.49 -3.24 16.27
CA ARG A 248 -1.04 -2.93 16.18
C ARG A 248 -0.68 -2.40 14.81
N GLN A 249 -1.24 -2.98 13.75
CA GLN A 249 -1.07 -2.50 12.37
C GLN A 249 -1.64 -1.09 12.20
N ALA A 250 -2.84 -0.81 12.71
CA ALA A 250 -3.45 0.51 12.67
C ALA A 250 -2.55 1.57 13.31
N VAL A 251 -1.96 1.26 14.47
CA VAL A 251 -1.04 2.15 15.18
C VAL A 251 0.21 2.39 14.34
N ALA A 252 0.83 1.32 13.81
CA ALA A 252 2.01 1.42 12.96
C ALA A 252 1.75 2.25 11.69
N ILE A 253 0.61 2.03 11.03
CA ILE A 253 0.17 2.79 9.84
C ILE A 253 0.00 4.26 10.20
N THR A 254 -0.68 4.56 11.30
CA THR A 254 -0.95 5.95 11.74
C THR A 254 0.33 6.68 12.09
N VAL A 255 1.25 6.02 12.81
CA VAL A 255 2.58 6.59 13.14
C VAL A 255 3.37 6.85 11.86
N PHE A 256 3.43 5.87 10.96
CA PHE A 256 4.13 6.02 9.68
C PHE A 256 3.55 7.18 8.85
N GLN A 257 2.23 7.21 8.66
CA GLN A 257 1.51 8.29 7.97
C GLN A 257 1.82 9.66 8.58
N SER A 258 1.80 9.77 9.90
CA SER A 258 2.06 11.03 10.61
C SER A 258 3.50 11.50 10.41
N ILE A 259 4.47 10.60 10.49
CA ILE A 259 5.89 10.91 10.27
C ILE A 259 6.12 11.33 8.82
N THR A 260 5.58 10.58 7.84
CA THR A 260 5.73 10.92 6.42
C THR A 260 5.07 12.26 6.12
N PHE A 261 3.86 12.51 6.60
CA PHE A 261 3.16 13.77 6.41
C PHE A 261 3.94 14.95 7.03
N ALA A 262 4.40 14.82 8.27
CA ALA A 262 5.19 15.86 8.94
C ALA A 262 6.50 16.15 8.20
N THR A 263 7.20 15.10 7.75
CA THR A 263 8.45 15.22 6.98
C THR A 263 8.21 15.98 5.68
N CYS A 264 7.18 15.61 4.93
CA CYS A 264 6.86 16.30 3.69
C CYS A 264 6.40 17.75 3.91
N CYS A 265 5.64 18.04 4.96
CA CYS A 265 5.30 19.43 5.31
C CYS A 265 6.56 20.27 5.60
N ILE A 266 7.55 19.71 6.30
CA ILE A 266 8.84 20.36 6.54
C ILE A 266 9.58 20.59 5.22
N LEU A 267 9.63 19.59 4.33
CA LEU A 267 10.29 19.73 3.03
C LEU A 267 9.61 20.77 2.13
N VAL A 268 8.27 20.85 2.14
CA VAL A 268 7.52 21.91 1.45
C VAL A 268 7.82 23.27 2.07
N TRP A 269 7.86 23.38 3.40
CA TRP A 269 8.17 24.62 4.10
C TRP A 269 9.54 25.19 3.73
N PHE A 270 10.54 24.32 3.55
CA PHE A 270 11.88 24.71 3.09
C PHE A 270 12.01 24.79 1.57
N ASN A 271 10.91 24.74 0.81
CA ASN A 271 10.87 24.75 -0.66
C ASN A 271 11.75 23.66 -1.31
N VAL A 272 11.97 22.53 -0.62
CA VAL A 272 12.74 21.39 -1.15
C VAL A 272 11.90 20.59 -2.14
N ILE A 273 10.60 20.48 -1.88
CA ILE A 273 9.63 19.81 -2.76
C ILE A 273 8.41 20.71 -3.03
N PRO A 274 7.78 20.60 -4.22
CA PRO A 274 6.54 21.29 -4.52
C PRO A 274 5.40 20.86 -3.58
N SER A 275 4.50 21.79 -3.25
CA SER A 275 3.34 21.52 -2.37
C SER A 275 2.38 20.46 -2.93
N GLU A 276 2.35 20.31 -4.25
CA GLU A 276 1.59 19.34 -5.01
C GLU A 276 2.00 17.89 -4.68
N VAL A 277 3.25 17.69 -4.23
CA VAL A 277 3.75 16.37 -3.81
C VAL A 277 2.99 15.84 -2.59
N LEU A 278 2.43 16.73 -1.75
CA LEU A 278 1.66 16.33 -0.57
C LEU A 278 0.45 15.44 -0.91
N ILE A 279 -0.11 15.60 -2.11
CA ILE A 279 -1.28 14.83 -2.59
C ILE A 279 -0.92 13.34 -2.78
N TYR A 280 0.35 13.03 -3.05
CA TYR A 280 0.80 11.67 -3.38
C TYR A 280 1.31 10.88 -2.17
N ILE A 281 1.58 11.54 -1.04
CA ILE A 281 2.08 10.90 0.21
C ILE A 281 1.26 9.67 0.64
N PRO A 282 -0.08 9.71 0.63
CA PRO A 282 -0.87 8.57 1.09
C PRO A 282 -0.67 7.33 0.21
N HIS A 283 -0.37 7.52 -1.09
CA HIS A 283 -0.06 6.41 -1.99
C HIS A 283 1.25 5.73 -1.62
N CYS A 284 2.24 6.47 -1.09
CA CYS A 284 3.48 5.88 -0.58
C CYS A 284 3.20 4.93 0.59
N VAL A 285 2.23 5.24 1.45
CA VAL A 285 1.83 4.37 2.58
C VAL A 285 1.34 3.02 2.07
N ALA A 286 0.61 2.99 0.95
CA ALA A 286 0.12 1.74 0.39
C ALA A 286 1.26 0.81 -0.09
N LEU A 287 2.41 1.35 -0.49
CA LEU A 287 3.59 0.57 -0.86
C LEU A 287 4.32 -0.02 0.36
N VAL A 288 4.30 0.68 1.49
CA VAL A 288 4.93 0.20 2.75
C VAL A 288 4.02 -0.76 3.51
N LEU A 289 2.72 -0.68 3.28
CA LEU A 289 1.70 -1.43 4.01
C LEU A 289 1.92 -2.95 4.03
N PRO A 290 2.26 -3.64 2.92
CA PRO A 290 2.54 -5.08 2.95
C PRO A 290 3.65 -5.45 3.95
N VAL A 291 4.70 -4.62 4.04
CA VAL A 291 5.81 -4.83 4.98
C VAL A 291 5.36 -4.58 6.43
N ILE A 292 4.51 -3.58 6.69
CA ILE A 292 3.93 -3.34 8.02
C ILE A 292 3.06 -4.52 8.46
N ILE A 293 2.22 -5.04 7.57
CA ILE A 293 1.35 -6.19 7.85
C ILE A 293 2.19 -7.42 8.19
N GLN A 294 3.17 -7.75 7.36
CA GLN A 294 4.08 -8.86 7.62
C GLN A 294 4.84 -8.69 8.94
N GLY A 295 5.47 -7.53 9.13
CA GLY A 295 6.29 -7.24 10.30
C GLY A 295 5.48 -7.32 11.59
N SER A 296 4.28 -6.73 11.63
CA SER A 296 3.40 -6.77 12.81
C SER A 296 2.99 -8.19 13.22
N ILE A 297 2.66 -9.04 12.24
CA ILE A 297 2.27 -10.44 12.48
C ILE A 297 3.49 -11.23 12.96
N VAL A 298 4.63 -11.08 12.28
CA VAL A 298 5.87 -11.73 12.68
C VAL A 298 6.30 -11.33 14.09
N THR A 299 6.29 -10.03 14.41
CA THR A 299 6.65 -9.54 15.74
C THR A 299 5.67 -10.03 16.80
N GLN A 300 4.36 -9.98 16.54
CA GLN A 300 3.37 -10.47 17.49
C GLN A 300 3.59 -11.95 17.80
N PHE A 301 3.66 -12.82 16.79
CA PHE A 301 3.74 -14.25 17.04
C PHE A 301 5.16 -14.77 17.35
N LYS A 302 6.24 -14.04 17.03
CA LYS A 302 7.59 -14.37 17.52
C LYS A 302 7.80 -13.98 18.98
N VAL A 303 7.36 -12.78 19.38
CA VAL A 303 7.49 -12.31 20.77
C VAL A 303 6.60 -13.15 21.70
N LEU A 304 5.44 -13.56 21.20
CA LEU A 304 4.50 -14.40 21.96
C LEU A 304 4.81 -15.91 21.85
N GLY A 305 5.58 -16.33 20.84
CA GLY A 305 5.99 -17.72 20.60
C GLY A 305 6.93 -18.33 21.67
N GLY A 306 7.31 -17.57 22.70
CA GLY A 306 7.92 -18.12 23.92
C GLY A 306 6.90 -18.65 24.94
N ASN A 307 5.64 -18.18 24.92
CA ASN A 307 4.64 -18.46 25.97
C ASN A 307 3.20 -18.79 25.46
N GLU A 308 2.79 -18.42 24.23
CA GLU A 308 1.37 -18.44 23.83
C GLU A 308 0.88 -19.66 23.02
N THR A 309 1.73 -20.64 22.68
CA THR A 309 1.19 -21.96 22.27
C THR A 309 0.31 -22.57 23.36
N TYR A 310 0.45 -22.10 24.62
CA TYR A 310 -0.39 -22.42 25.76
C TYR A 310 -1.66 -21.56 25.87
N GLU A 311 -1.62 -20.26 25.53
CA GLU A 311 -2.81 -19.39 25.63
C GLU A 311 -3.78 -19.58 24.46
N LEU A 312 -3.29 -19.83 23.25
CA LEU A 312 -4.12 -20.20 22.09
C LEU A 312 -4.81 -21.57 22.23
N ARG A 313 -4.39 -22.42 23.19
CA ARG A 313 -5.08 -23.68 23.53
C ARG A 313 -6.18 -23.51 24.57
N ASN A 314 -6.17 -22.40 25.31
CA ASN A 314 -7.11 -22.11 26.39
C ASN A 314 -8.16 -21.06 25.97
N TRP A 315 -8.23 -20.80 24.66
CA TRP A 315 -9.14 -19.92 23.91
C TRP A 315 -9.77 -20.71 22.77
#